data_AF-A0A8T4EJP9-F1
#
_entry.id   AF-A0A8T4EJP9-F1
#
_cell.length_a   1.000
_cell.length_b   1.000
_cell.length_c   1.000
_cell.angle_alpha   90.00
_cell.angle_beta   90.00
_cell.angle_gamma   90.00
#
_symmetry.space_group_name_H-M   'P 1'
#
loop_
_entity.id
_entity.type
_entity.pdbx_description
1 polymer ?
#
loop_
_entity_poly.entity_id
_entity_poly.type
_entity_poly.pdbx_seq_one_letter_code
_entity_poly.pdbx_strand_id
1 'polypeptide(L)'
;MVQYCVMVKGPCRGKMCDFWARIKIRKASIEELVVGIRESIAQCNSTQSMILNDALREYWTRMGIRNFERLCEEEPDLCAKMIDAELQAQSV
;
A
#
# COMPACT_ATOMS: atom_id res chain seq x y z
N MET A 1 8.26 -19.06 28.68
CA MET A 1 7.21 -19.29 27.66
C MET A 1 7.76 -18.80 26.34
N VAL A 2 8.21 -19.71 25.48
CA VAL A 2 8.87 -19.37 24.22
C VAL A 2 7.78 -19.08 23.19
N GLN A 3 7.54 -17.80 22.89
CA GLN A 3 6.62 -17.40 21.85
C GLN A 3 7.17 -17.89 20.51
N TYR A 4 6.39 -18.73 19.85
CA TYR A 4 6.66 -19.20 18.49
C TYR A 4 6.72 -17.98 17.56
N CYS A 5 7.94 -17.59 17.20
CA CYS A 5 8.20 -16.75 16.04
C CYS A 5 7.72 -17.53 14.80
N VAL A 6 6.53 -17.21 14.32
CA VAL A 6 6.03 -17.68 13.02
C VAL A 6 7.04 -17.22 11.98
N MET A 7 7.70 -18.18 11.32
CA MET A 7 8.62 -17.92 10.22
C MET A 7 7.93 -17.09 9.13
N VAL A 8 8.24 -15.80 9.08
CA VAL A 8 8.21 -15.02 7.83
C VAL A 8 9.65 -14.63 7.57
N LYS A 9 10.27 -15.25 6.57
CA LYS A 9 11.63 -14.93 6.13
C LYS A 9 11.63 -13.54 5.48
N GLY A 10 11.73 -12.50 6.29
CA GLY A 10 11.84 -11.10 5.87
C GLY A 10 11.99 -10.17 7.09
N PRO A 11 12.53 -8.95 6.92
CA PRO A 11 12.87 -8.02 8.00
C PRO A 11 11.61 -7.39 8.64
N CYS A 12 10.84 -8.19 9.37
CA CYS A 12 9.62 -7.78 10.03
C CYS A 12 9.92 -7.28 11.45
N ARG A 13 9.86 -5.96 11.69
CA ARG A 13 10.12 -5.35 13.02
C ARG A 13 8.84 -5.22 13.87
N GLY A 14 8.25 -6.33 14.28
CA GLY A 14 7.18 -6.36 15.30
C GLY A 14 5.83 -5.79 14.83
N LYS A 15 5.19 -4.92 15.63
CA LYS A 15 3.82 -4.40 15.37
C LYS A 15 3.68 -3.52 14.12
N MET A 16 4.78 -3.07 13.51
CA MET A 16 4.77 -2.25 12.28
C MET A 16 5.10 -3.07 11.02
N CYS A 17 4.92 -4.38 11.07
CA CYS A 17 5.25 -5.26 9.96
C CYS A 17 4.27 -5.13 8.79
N ASP A 18 4.78 -4.62 7.67
CA ASP A 18 4.10 -4.47 6.39
C ASP A 18 4.57 -5.52 5.36
N PHE A 19 5.26 -6.57 5.80
CA PHE A 19 5.81 -7.63 4.95
C PHE A 19 4.76 -8.27 4.01
N TRP A 20 3.59 -8.63 4.55
CA TRP A 20 2.52 -9.22 3.74
C TRP A 20 1.90 -8.22 2.76
N ALA A 21 1.82 -6.95 3.15
CA ALA A 21 1.38 -5.88 2.26
C ALA A 21 2.35 -5.70 1.09
N ARG A 22 3.67 -5.69 1.36
CA ARG A 22 4.71 -5.66 0.33
C ARG A 22 4.61 -6.83 -0.64
N ILE A 23 4.46 -8.06 -0.14
CA ILE A 23 4.26 -9.24 -1.00
C ILE A 23 3.00 -9.09 -1.85
N LYS A 24 1.90 -8.63 -1.25
CA LYS A 24 0.63 -8.46 -1.96
C LYS A 24 0.77 -7.45 -3.10
N ILE A 25 1.41 -6.31 -2.85
CA ILE A 25 1.68 -5.28 -3.87
C ILE A 25 2.66 -5.78 -4.95
N ARG A 26 3.69 -6.55 -4.57
CA ARG A 26 4.62 -7.17 -5.53
C ARG A 26 3.90 -8.12 -6.48
N LYS A 27 2.99 -8.93 -5.96
CA LYS A 27 2.21 -9.92 -6.74
C LYS A 27 1.09 -9.30 -7.56
N ALA A 28 0.46 -8.23 -7.07
CA ALA A 28 -0.59 -7.53 -7.80
C ALA A 28 -0.03 -6.91 -9.08
N SER A 29 -0.79 -6.94 -10.17
CA SER A 29 -0.49 -6.15 -11.36
C SER A 29 -0.69 -4.66 -11.11
N ILE A 30 -0.10 -3.80 -11.94
CA ILE A 30 -0.33 -2.34 -11.85
C ILE A 30 -1.81 -2.04 -12.09
N GLU A 31 -2.46 -2.73 -13.03
CA GLU A 31 -3.88 -2.57 -13.33
C GLU A 31 -4.78 -2.88 -12.11
N GLU A 32 -4.51 -3.97 -11.38
CA GLU A 32 -5.25 -4.30 -10.16
C GLU A 32 -5.09 -3.24 -9.07
N LEU A 33 -3.88 -2.69 -8.93
CA LEU A 33 -3.62 -1.59 -7.98
C LEU A 33 -4.36 -0.32 -8.40
N VAL A 34 -4.34 0.02 -9.70
CA VAL A 34 -5.07 1.17 -10.25
C VAL A 34 -6.57 1.04 -10.02
N VAL A 35 -7.16 -0.13 -10.28
CA VAL A 35 -8.59 -0.38 -10.03
C VAL A 35 -8.93 -0.18 -8.56
N GLY A 36 -8.16 -0.78 -7.65
CA GLY A 36 -8.40 -0.63 -6.21
C GLY A 36 -8.23 0.82 -5.71
N ILE A 37 -7.26 1.55 -6.24
CA ILE A 37 -7.06 2.98 -5.93
C ILE A 37 -8.27 3.80 -6.41
N ARG A 38 -8.75 3.56 -7.64
CA ARG A 38 -9.92 4.25 -8.19
C ARG A 38 -11.18 3.98 -7.39
N GLU A 39 -11.42 2.75 -6.97
CA GLU A 39 -12.53 2.41 -6.09
C GLU A 39 -12.46 3.17 -4.77
N SER A 40 -11.25 3.30 -4.20
CA SER A 40 -11.03 4.07 -2.97
C SER A 40 -11.31 5.57 -3.18
N ILE A 41 -10.84 6.15 -4.29
CA ILE A 41 -11.11 7.55 -4.66
C ILE A 41 -12.61 7.78 -4.88
N ALA A 42 -13.29 6.87 -5.58
CA ALA A 42 -14.73 6.95 -5.84
C ALA A 42 -15.55 6.89 -4.54
N GLN A 43 -15.18 6.03 -3.58
CA GLN A 43 -15.79 5.99 -2.25
C GLN A 43 -15.60 7.31 -1.49
N CYS A 44 -14.44 7.96 -1.62
CA CYS A 44 -14.18 9.25 -0.98
C CYS A 44 -15.01 10.38 -1.60
N ASN A 45 -15.10 10.46 -2.93
CA ASN A 45 -15.87 11.50 -3.64
C ASN A 45 -17.36 11.49 -3.30
N SER A 46 -17.95 10.33 -2.98
CA SER A 46 -19.35 10.24 -2.56
C SER A 46 -19.60 10.66 -1.11
N THR A 47 -18.58 10.63 -0.23
CA THR A 47 -18.84 10.63 1.23
C THR A 47 -18.50 11.94 1.91
N GLN A 48 -17.50 12.69 1.44
CA GLN A 48 -17.12 14.03 1.90
C GLN A 48 -15.85 14.41 1.16
N SER A 49 -15.62 15.70 0.90
CA SER A 49 -14.47 16.28 0.19
C SER A 49 -13.09 15.94 0.80
N MET A 50 -12.72 14.67 0.85
CA MET A 50 -11.40 14.20 1.20
C MET A 50 -10.44 14.49 0.05
N ILE A 51 -9.27 14.98 0.41
CA ILE A 51 -8.22 15.31 -0.54
C ILE A 51 -7.73 13.99 -1.16
N LEU A 52 -7.49 13.98 -2.47
CA LEU A 52 -7.02 12.81 -3.24
C LEU A 52 -5.88 12.04 -2.53
N ASN A 53 -4.93 12.77 -1.93
CA ASN A 53 -3.83 12.21 -1.15
C ASN A 53 -4.27 11.40 0.08
N ASP A 54 -5.35 11.78 0.75
CA ASP A 54 -5.88 11.04 1.89
C ASP A 54 -6.49 9.71 1.43
N ALA A 55 -7.20 9.70 0.29
CA ALA A 55 -7.75 8.48 -0.30
C ALA A 55 -6.65 7.47 -0.70
N LEU A 56 -5.55 7.97 -1.28
CA LEU A 56 -4.37 7.16 -1.61
C LEU A 56 -3.73 6.57 -0.35
N ARG A 57 -3.48 7.41 0.66
CA ARG A 57 -2.90 6.98 1.93
C ARG A 57 -3.79 5.95 2.63
N GLU A 58 -5.10 6.14 2.59
CA GLU A 58 -6.06 5.21 3.16
C GLU A 58 -6.04 3.86 2.43
N TYR A 59 -6.01 3.86 1.10
CA TYR A 59 -5.90 2.63 0.31
C TYR A 59 -4.66 1.81 0.70
N TRP A 60 -3.48 2.44 0.76
CA TRP A 60 -2.25 1.75 1.16
C TRP A 60 -2.29 1.28 2.62
N THR A 61 -2.89 2.08 3.50
CA THR A 61 -3.10 1.71 4.90
C THR A 61 -4.02 0.49 5.03
N ARG A 62 -5.11 0.43 4.25
CA ARG A 62 -6.02 -0.73 4.17
C ARG A 62 -5.30 -1.96 3.61
N MET A 63 -4.36 -1.78 2.69
CA MET A 63 -3.48 -2.85 2.18
C MET A 63 -2.44 -3.33 3.22
N GLY A 64 -2.24 -2.57 4.30
CA GLY A 64 -1.34 -2.89 5.40
C GLY A 64 -0.01 -2.14 5.39
N ILE A 65 0.17 -1.19 4.49
CA ILE A 65 1.34 -0.28 4.47
C ILE A 65 1.14 0.78 5.55
N ARG A 66 2.01 0.75 6.56
CA ARG A 66 1.93 1.68 7.70
C ARG A 66 2.87 2.87 7.58
N ASN A 67 3.97 2.70 6.85
CA ASN A 67 4.97 3.74 6.63
C ASN A 67 5.46 3.68 5.19
N PHE A 68 4.93 4.60 4.37
CA PHE A 68 5.24 4.68 2.95
C PHE A 68 6.67 5.19 2.71
N GLU A 69 7.09 6.24 3.41
CA GLU A 69 8.44 6.82 3.29
C GLU A 69 9.50 5.76 3.53
N ARG A 70 9.35 4.99 4.60
CA ARG A 70 10.27 3.92 4.94
C ARG A 70 10.24 2.76 3.94
N LEU A 71 9.08 2.43 3.38
CA LEU A 71 9.00 1.44 2.30
C LEU A 71 9.80 1.91 1.08
N CYS A 72 9.74 3.19 0.74
CA CYS A 72 10.52 3.76 -0.35
C CYS A 72 12.03 3.76 -0.08
N GLU A 73 12.46 3.94 1.17
CA GLU A 73 13.87 3.79 1.56
C GLU A 73 14.35 2.33 1.48
N GLU A 74 13.53 1.38 1.95
CA GLU A 74 13.91 -0.04 2.02
C GLU A 74 13.77 -0.77 0.67
N GLU A 75 12.76 -0.40 -0.14
CA GLU A 75 12.40 -1.06 -1.39
C GLU A 75 11.99 -0.05 -2.49
N PRO A 76 12.97 0.64 -3.12
CA PRO A 76 12.69 1.69 -4.10
C PRO A 76 11.91 1.19 -5.33
N ASP A 77 12.14 -0.05 -5.78
CA ASP A 77 11.40 -0.63 -6.91
C ASP A 77 9.90 -0.80 -6.60
N LEU A 78 9.59 -1.17 -5.36
CA LEU A 78 8.22 -1.35 -4.92
C LEU A 78 7.52 0.00 -4.81
N CYS A 79 8.24 1.00 -4.27
CA CYS A 79 7.76 2.37 -4.21
C CYS A 79 7.50 2.96 -5.60
N ALA A 80 8.41 2.75 -6.56
CA ALA A 80 8.20 3.18 -7.94
C ALA A 80 6.93 2.57 -8.56
N LYS A 81 6.68 1.28 -8.31
CA LYS A 81 5.45 0.60 -8.75
C LYS A 81 4.19 1.19 -8.11
N MET A 82 4.25 1.52 -6.82
CA MET A 82 3.13 2.15 -6.12
C MET A 82 2.83 3.53 -6.69
N ILE A 83 3.87 4.37 -6.89
CA ILE A 83 3.75 5.70 -7.48
C ILE A 83 3.19 5.61 -8.91
N ASP A 84 3.66 4.67 -9.72
CA ASP A 84 3.14 4.47 -11.08
C ASP A 84 1.63 4.14 -11.08
N ALA A 85 1.21 3.25 -10.17
CA ALA A 85 -0.22 2.95 -10.00
C ALA A 85 -1.03 4.18 -9.53
N GLU A 86 -0.49 5.02 -8.65
CA GLU A 86 -1.15 6.27 -8.22
C GLU A 86 -1.30 7.27 -9.37
N LEU A 87 -0.27 7.44 -10.21
CA LEU A 87 -0.28 8.34 -11.36
C LEU A 87 -1.28 7.87 -12.42
N GLN A 88 -1.32 6.57 -12.72
CA GLN A 88 -2.27 5.99 -13.66
C GLN A 88 -3.72 6.04 -13.15
N ALA A 89 -3.93 5.96 -11.84
CA ALA A 89 -5.24 6.11 -11.24
C ALA A 89 -5.77 7.56 -11.34
N GLN A 90 -4.88 8.55 -11.30
CA GLN A 90 -5.20 9.99 -11.38
C GLN A 90 -5.30 10.54 -12.81
N SER A 91 -4.70 9.88 -13.80
CA SER A 91 -4.62 10.39 -15.18
C SER A 91 -5.89 10.16 -16.04
N VAL A 92 -7.03 9.81 -15.43
CA VAL A 92 -8.30 9.54 -16.12
C VAL A 92 -9.40 10.45 -15.61
#